data_AF-A0AA38CBN0-F1
#
_entry.id   AF-A0AA38CBN0-F1
#
_cell.length_a   1.000
_cell.length_b   1.000
_cell.length_c   1.000
_cell.angle_alpha   90.00
_cell.angle_beta   90.00
_cell.angle_gamma   90.00
#
_symmetry.space_group_name_H-M   'P 1'
#
loop_
_entity.id
_entity.type
_entity.pdbx_description
1 polymer ?
#
loop_
_entity_poly.entity_id
_entity_poly.type
_entity_poly.pdbx_seq_one_letter_code
_entity_poly.pdbx_strand_id
1 'polypeptide(L)'
;MAQPPNPFVNFTGSSPLALNAQNPVPIAALKNIPFFTGENHTTPGDHVKDIANICAIHEINEMDVAVKLLASSFKGKALQWFRSLGAGSITNWNQLCIVLHEQFGEKGDNLSLLEQLTTIKRAPNEQLTDFNFRFQRSWERIPVAVRPAAE
;
A
#
# COMPACT_ATOMS: atom_id res chain seq x y z
N MET A 1 39.98 20.09 17.47
CA MET A 1 39.38 19.02 16.64
C MET A 1 37.88 19.28 16.59
N ALA A 2 37.35 19.81 15.49
CA ALA A 2 35.92 20.03 15.34
C ALA A 2 35.24 18.68 15.07
N GLN A 3 34.24 18.30 15.88
CA GLN A 3 33.43 17.13 15.56
C GLN A 3 32.75 17.34 14.21
N PRO A 4 32.63 16.30 13.36
CA PRO A 4 31.91 16.43 12.10
C PRO A 4 30.46 16.86 12.38
N PRO A 5 29.84 17.66 11.50
CA PRO A 5 28.46 18.07 11.67
C PRO A 5 27.58 16.83 11.82
N ASN A 6 26.86 16.74 12.94
CA ASN A 6 25.92 15.65 13.19
C ASN A 6 24.94 15.57 12.01
N PRO A 7 24.87 14.45 11.27
CA PRO A 7 23.97 14.31 10.12
C PRO A 7 22.47 14.33 10.52
N PHE A 8 22.20 14.42 11.82
CA PHE A 8 20.86 14.44 12.40
C PHE A 8 20.31 15.84 12.68
N VAL A 9 21.10 16.92 12.47
CA VAL A 9 20.67 18.29 12.83
C VAL A 9 19.60 18.89 11.91
N ASN A 10 19.24 18.21 10.81
CA ASN A 10 18.27 18.72 9.84
C ASN A 10 17.00 17.85 9.68
N PHE A 11 16.67 16.98 10.64
CA PHE A 11 15.36 16.33 10.70
C PHE A 11 14.25 17.27 11.26
N THR A 12 14.35 18.58 10.99
CA THR A 12 13.26 19.54 11.20
C THR A 12 12.20 19.49 10.10
N GLY A 13 12.35 18.57 9.14
CA GLY A 13 11.27 18.18 8.24
C GLY A 13 10.19 17.47 9.06
N SER A 14 9.15 18.21 9.41
CA SER A 14 7.94 17.74 10.05
C SER A 14 7.61 16.31 9.63
N SER A 15 7.70 15.37 10.58
CA SER A 15 7.41 13.97 10.27
C SER A 15 5.99 13.86 9.70
N PRO A 16 5.78 13.14 8.58
CA PRO A 16 4.43 12.95 8.03
C PRO A 16 3.53 12.15 8.99
N LEU A 17 4.14 11.48 9.97
CA LEU A 17 3.48 10.76 11.05
C LEU A 17 3.15 11.70 12.21
N ALA A 18 1.87 11.99 12.43
CA ALA A 18 1.34 12.63 13.63
C ALA A 18 0.68 11.59 14.53
N LEU A 19 1.50 10.71 15.11
CA LEU A 19 1.02 9.64 16.00
C LEU A 19 0.91 10.15 17.43
N ASN A 20 -0.25 9.94 18.06
CA ASN A 20 -0.54 10.40 19.43
C ASN A 20 0.20 9.58 20.51
N ALA A 21 0.72 8.40 20.17
CA ALA A 21 1.51 7.54 21.06
C ALA A 21 2.90 7.28 20.45
N GLN A 22 3.94 7.29 21.29
CA GLN A 22 5.32 6.96 20.91
C GLN A 22 5.80 5.65 21.53
N ASN A 23 5.11 4.55 21.27
CA ASN A 23 5.59 3.24 21.67
C ASN A 23 6.86 2.86 20.88
N PRO A 24 7.83 2.17 21.51
CA PRO A 24 9.03 1.73 20.84
C PRO A 24 8.72 0.60 19.85
N VAL A 25 9.35 0.63 18.67
CA VAL A 25 9.18 -0.42 17.67
C VAL A 25 10.03 -1.64 18.03
N PRO A 26 9.46 -2.85 18.11
CA PRO A 26 10.23 -4.06 18.41
C PRO A 26 11.31 -4.32 17.36
N ILE A 27 12.56 -4.44 17.80
CA ILE A 27 13.70 -4.72 16.91
C ILE A 27 13.52 -6.05 16.17
N ALA A 28 12.86 -7.03 16.80
CA ALA A 28 12.54 -8.32 16.18
C ALA A 28 11.63 -8.16 14.95
N ALA A 29 10.62 -7.30 15.02
CA ALA A 29 9.73 -7.02 13.90
C ALA A 29 10.46 -6.25 12.78
N LEU A 30 11.35 -5.32 13.14
CA LEU A 30 12.18 -4.59 12.16
C LEU A 30 13.13 -5.50 11.38
N LYS A 31 13.63 -6.58 11.98
CA LYS A 31 14.52 -7.53 11.28
C LYS A 31 13.82 -8.33 10.20
N ASN A 32 12.53 -8.60 10.37
CA ASN A 32 11.74 -9.42 9.45
C ASN A 32 10.92 -8.59 8.47
N ILE A 33 11.11 -7.27 8.44
CA ILE A 33 10.23 -6.39 7.66
C ILE A 33 10.51 -6.52 6.14
N PRO A 34 9.51 -6.84 5.32
CA PRO A 34 9.66 -6.78 3.87
C PRO A 34 9.83 -5.32 3.43
N PHE A 35 10.54 -5.11 2.32
CA PHE A 35 10.75 -3.77 1.78
C PHE A 35 9.83 -3.51 0.59
N PHE A 36 9.21 -2.33 0.59
CA PHE A 36 8.38 -1.86 -0.51
C PHE A 36 9.06 -0.70 -1.22
N THR A 37 9.37 -0.89 -2.49
CA THR A 37 9.96 0.16 -3.34
C THR A 37 8.91 0.92 -4.16
N GLY A 38 7.71 0.37 -4.33
CA GLY A 38 6.67 0.90 -5.22
C GLY A 38 6.90 0.59 -6.70
N GLU A 39 7.93 -0.19 -7.03
CA GLU A 39 8.26 -0.62 -8.40
C GLU A 39 8.32 -2.15 -8.56
N ASN A 40 8.25 -2.88 -7.44
CA ASN A 40 8.19 -4.33 -7.46
C ASN A 40 6.80 -4.80 -7.91
N HIS A 41 6.70 -6.05 -8.39
CA HIS A 41 5.43 -6.73 -8.68
C HIS A 41 4.52 -6.92 -7.44
N THR A 42 4.96 -6.51 -6.25
CA THR A 42 4.18 -6.53 -5.02
C THR A 42 3.18 -5.39 -5.02
N THR A 43 1.89 -5.71 -4.90
CA THR A 43 0.84 -4.69 -4.78
C THR A 43 0.95 -3.99 -3.41
N PRO A 44 0.54 -2.72 -3.28
CA PRO A 44 0.51 -2.06 -1.97
C PRO A 44 -0.39 -2.82 -0.98
N GLY A 45 -1.44 -3.49 -1.46
CA GLY A 45 -2.34 -4.30 -0.64
C GLY A 45 -1.68 -5.56 -0.07
N ASP A 46 -0.90 -6.29 -0.88
CA ASP A 46 -0.09 -7.41 -0.39
C ASP A 46 0.92 -6.95 0.65
N HIS A 47 1.64 -5.86 0.36
CA HIS A 47 2.64 -5.34 1.27
C HIS A 47 2.04 -4.91 2.63
N VAL A 48 0.89 -4.24 2.62
CA VAL A 48 0.16 -3.88 3.85
C VAL A 48 -0.25 -5.12 4.64
N LYS A 49 -0.69 -6.20 3.97
CA LYS A 49 -1.02 -7.47 4.61
C LYS A 49 0.20 -8.14 5.23
N ASP A 50 1.35 -8.14 4.54
CA ASP A 50 2.59 -8.69 5.10
C ASP A 50 3.00 -7.98 6.39
N ILE A 51 2.94 -6.65 6.42
CA ILE A 51 3.25 -5.88 7.63
C ILE A 51 2.24 -6.17 8.74
N ALA A 52 0.95 -6.27 8.42
CA ALA A 52 -0.08 -6.65 9.39
C ALA A 52 0.16 -8.06 9.97
N ASN A 53 0.62 -9.00 9.15
CA ASN A 53 0.98 -10.35 9.60
C ASN A 53 2.19 -10.32 10.55
N ILE A 54 3.21 -9.51 10.28
CA ILE A 54 4.34 -9.31 11.19
C ILE A 54 3.87 -8.72 12.52
N CYS A 55 2.95 -7.75 12.48
CA CYS A 55 2.37 -7.19 13.70
C CYS A 55 1.65 -8.28 14.52
N ALA A 56 0.89 -9.15 13.86
CA ALA A 56 0.22 -10.27 14.52
C ALA A 56 1.21 -11.30 15.11
N ILE A 57 2.27 -11.67 14.36
CA ILE A 57 3.31 -12.61 14.81
C ILE A 57 4.06 -12.09 16.04
N HIS A 58 4.28 -10.78 16.11
CA HIS A 58 4.98 -10.13 17.21
C HIS A 58 4.04 -9.55 18.28
N GLU A 59 2.74 -9.89 18.24
CA GLU A 59 1.72 -9.45 19.21
C GLU A 59 1.65 -7.92 19.38
N ILE A 60 1.90 -7.19 18.29
CA ILE A 60 1.87 -5.72 18.25
C ILE A 60 0.42 -5.27 18.13
N ASN A 61 -0.12 -4.74 19.22
CA ASN A 61 -1.49 -4.20 19.27
C ASN A 61 -1.51 -2.68 19.12
N GLU A 62 -0.34 -2.05 19.22
CA GLU A 62 -0.14 -0.61 19.19
C GLU A 62 -0.17 -0.11 17.75
N MET A 63 -1.24 0.62 17.41
CA MET A 63 -1.40 1.18 16.07
C MET A 63 -0.24 2.10 15.66
N ASP A 64 0.35 2.84 16.60
CA ASP A 64 1.48 3.71 16.30
C ASP A 64 2.74 2.90 15.92
N VAL A 65 2.94 1.72 16.53
CA VAL A 65 4.04 0.82 16.19
C VAL A 65 3.83 0.20 14.81
N ALA A 66 2.61 -0.25 14.51
CA ALA A 66 2.26 -0.76 13.19
C ALA A 66 2.51 0.30 12.10
N VAL A 67 2.05 1.53 12.30
CA VAL A 67 2.28 2.64 11.34
C VAL A 67 3.77 2.92 11.15
N LYS A 68 4.56 2.93 12.23
CA LYS A 68 6.01 3.11 12.14
C LYS A 68 6.68 1.96 11.39
N LEU A 69 6.24 0.72 11.60
CA LEU A 69 6.74 -0.44 10.85
C LEU A 69 6.45 -0.25 9.36
N LEU A 70 5.20 0.01 8.97
CA LEU A 70 4.85 0.23 7.56
C LEU A 70 5.65 1.39 6.96
N ALA A 71 5.79 2.52 7.66
CA ALA A 71 6.63 3.62 7.19
C ALA A 71 8.11 3.22 7.05
N SER A 72 8.63 2.38 7.95
CA SER A 72 10.02 1.90 7.92
C SER A 72 10.28 0.88 6.80
N SER A 73 9.22 0.24 6.31
CA SER A 73 9.31 -0.72 5.20
C SER A 73 9.56 -0.06 3.85
N PHE A 74 9.28 1.25 3.71
CA PHE A 74 9.43 1.96 2.44
C PHE A 74 10.90 2.16 2.07
N LYS A 75 11.22 1.87 0.81
CA LYS A 75 12.53 2.10 0.20
C LYS A 75 12.38 2.76 -1.17
N GLY A 76 13.47 3.29 -1.71
CA GLY A 76 13.53 3.84 -3.07
C GLY A 76 12.43 4.88 -3.33
N LYS A 77 11.62 4.64 -4.37
CA LYS A 77 10.54 5.53 -4.81
C LYS A 77 9.41 5.67 -3.78
N ALA A 78 9.02 4.58 -3.11
CA ALA A 78 8.04 4.64 -2.03
C ALA A 78 8.50 5.52 -0.86
N LEU A 79 9.78 5.45 -0.49
CA LEU A 79 10.32 6.30 0.57
C LEU A 79 10.37 7.78 0.16
N GLN A 80 10.73 8.07 -1.09
CA GLN A 80 10.70 9.45 -1.61
C GLN A 80 9.30 10.01 -1.62
N TRP A 81 8.31 9.23 -2.07
CA TRP A 81 6.90 9.62 -1.99
C TRP A 81 6.47 9.87 -0.54
N PHE A 82 6.78 8.95 0.38
CA PHE A 82 6.40 9.10 1.79
C PHE A 82 6.97 10.39 2.41
N ARG A 83 8.20 10.76 2.05
CA ARG A 83 8.84 12.03 2.47
C ARG A 83 8.25 13.27 1.80
N SER A 84 7.57 13.12 0.67
CA SER A 84 6.86 14.21 -0.02
C SER A 84 5.48 14.50 0.59
N LEU A 85 4.97 13.61 1.45
CA LEU A 85 3.71 13.83 2.15
C LEU A 85 3.81 15.00 3.13
N GLY A 86 2.70 15.70 3.31
CA GLY A 86 2.58 16.81 4.24
C GLY A 86 2.88 16.39 5.68
N ALA A 87 3.46 17.33 6.42
CA ALA A 87 3.65 17.26 7.87
C ALA A 87 2.36 16.79 8.58
N GLY A 88 2.42 15.70 9.34
CA GLY A 88 1.28 15.21 10.12
C GLY A 88 0.05 14.79 9.31
N SER A 89 0.17 14.57 7.99
CA SER A 89 -0.94 14.09 7.16
C SER A 89 -1.42 12.68 7.54
N ILE A 90 -0.58 11.88 8.19
CA ILE A 90 -0.89 10.50 8.56
C ILE A 90 -0.99 10.37 10.08
N THR A 91 -2.21 10.17 10.56
CA THR A 91 -2.51 10.03 11.99
C THR A 91 -2.81 8.59 12.42
N ASN A 92 -3.10 7.69 11.48
CA ASN A 92 -3.45 6.30 11.76
C ASN A 92 -3.11 5.38 10.59
N TRP A 93 -3.13 4.07 10.85
CA TRP A 93 -2.85 3.01 9.88
C TRP A 93 -3.74 3.08 8.64
N ASN A 94 -5.03 3.31 8.84
CA ASN A 94 -5.99 3.33 7.74
C ASN A 94 -5.71 4.47 6.75
N GLN A 95 -5.39 5.67 7.27
CA GLN A 95 -4.98 6.81 6.44
C GLN A 95 -3.73 6.49 5.62
N LEU A 96 -2.70 5.89 6.23
CA LEU A 96 -1.50 5.47 5.51
C LEU A 96 -1.82 4.46 4.39
N CYS A 97 -2.69 3.49 4.66
CA CYS A 97 -3.09 2.50 3.67
C CYS A 97 -3.85 3.14 2.50
N ILE A 98 -4.77 4.06 2.76
CA ILE A 98 -5.53 4.76 1.72
C ILE A 98 -4.59 5.51 0.79
N VAL A 99 -3.75 6.40 1.33
CA VAL A 99 -2.86 7.23 0.50
C VAL A 99 -1.80 6.38 -0.22
N LEU A 100 -1.36 5.27 0.38
CA LEU A 100 -0.45 4.31 -0.26
C LEU A 100 -1.13 3.64 -1.46
N HIS A 101 -2.39 3.21 -1.31
CA HIS A 101 -3.18 2.64 -2.39
C HIS A 101 -3.51 3.68 -3.47
N GLU A 102 -3.76 4.94 -3.13
CA GLU A 102 -4.01 5.99 -4.13
C GLU A 102 -2.75 6.30 -4.96
N GLN A 103 -1.58 6.20 -4.34
CA GLN A 103 -0.31 6.48 -5.03
C GLN A 103 0.21 5.29 -5.83
N PHE A 104 0.24 4.10 -5.23
CA PHE A 104 0.88 2.89 -5.79
C PHE A 104 -0.11 1.79 -6.14
N GLY A 105 -1.40 1.97 -5.85
CA GLY A 105 -2.42 1.04 -6.29
C GLY A 105 -2.53 1.07 -7.81
N GLU A 106 -2.98 -0.04 -8.38
CA GLU A 106 -3.42 -0.05 -9.75
C GLU A 106 -4.58 0.94 -9.86
N LYS A 107 -4.31 2.13 -10.39
CA LYS A 107 -5.34 2.97 -10.99
C LYS A 107 -5.78 2.22 -12.23
N GLY A 108 -6.66 1.25 -12.04
CA GLY A 108 -7.47 0.75 -13.13
C GLY A 108 -8.29 1.94 -13.58
N ASP A 109 -7.79 2.68 -14.57
CA ASP A 109 -8.60 3.64 -15.30
C ASP A 109 -9.90 2.91 -15.63
N ASN A 110 -11.01 3.43 -15.14
CA ASN A 110 -12.31 2.76 -15.30
C ASN A 110 -12.58 2.46 -16.79
N LEU A 111 -12.06 3.32 -17.68
CA LEU A 111 -11.98 3.12 -19.13
C LEU A 111 -11.16 1.86 -19.51
N SER A 112 -9.93 1.73 -19.02
CA SER A 112 -9.10 0.53 -19.24
C SER A 112 -9.72 -0.76 -18.69
N LEU A 113 -10.51 -0.68 -17.62
CA LEU A 113 -11.25 -1.84 -17.09
C LEU A 113 -12.44 -2.23 -17.98
N LEU A 114 -13.15 -1.23 -18.51
CA LEU A 114 -14.23 -1.44 -19.49
C LEU A 114 -13.68 -1.97 -20.82
N GLU A 115 -12.56 -1.45 -21.32
CA GLU A 115 -11.88 -1.97 -22.52
C GLU A 115 -11.43 -3.42 -22.32
N GLN A 116 -10.88 -3.75 -21.14
CA GLN A 116 -10.55 -5.14 -20.79
C GLN A 116 -11.79 -6.04 -20.82
N LEU A 117 -12.96 -5.60 -20.32
CA LEU A 117 -14.20 -6.37 -20.44
C LEU A 117 -14.58 -6.65 -21.91
N THR A 118 -14.49 -5.64 -22.78
CA THR A 118 -14.82 -5.83 -24.22
C THR A 118 -13.85 -6.78 -24.94
N THR A 119 -12.66 -6.98 -24.37
CA THR A 119 -11.61 -7.85 -24.92
C THR A 119 -11.74 -9.29 -24.42
N ILE A 120 -12.50 -9.55 -23.35
CA ILE A 120 -12.74 -10.91 -22.84
C ILE A 120 -13.66 -11.65 -23.81
N LYS A 121 -13.05 -12.41 -24.72
CA LYS A 121 -13.71 -13.37 -25.59
C LYS A 121 -13.46 -14.77 -25.08
N ARG A 122 -14.49 -15.60 -25.15
CA ARG A 122 -14.37 -17.03 -24.86
C ARG A 122 -13.39 -17.66 -25.84
N ALA A 123 -12.39 -18.37 -25.32
CA ALA A 123 -11.46 -19.11 -26.18
C ALA A 123 -12.12 -20.40 -26.72
N PRO A 124 -11.74 -20.90 -27.91
CA PRO A 124 -12.42 -22.03 -28.56
C PRO A 124 -12.40 -23.34 -27.74
N ASN A 125 -11.41 -23.52 -26.86
CA ASN A 125 -11.28 -24.70 -25.99
C ASN A 125 -11.54 -24.40 -24.50
N GLU A 126 -12.06 -23.22 -24.17
CA GLU A 126 -12.32 -22.83 -22.78
C GLU A 126 -13.69 -23.33 -22.31
N GLN A 127 -13.71 -23.95 -21.12
CA GLN A 127 -14.94 -24.33 -20.45
C GLN A 127 -15.73 -23.09 -20.06
N LEU A 128 -17.06 -23.17 -20.15
CA LEU A 128 -17.94 -22.04 -19.86
C LEU A 128 -17.72 -21.50 -18.44
N THR A 129 -17.41 -22.38 -17.49
CA THR A 129 -17.14 -22.06 -16.09
C THR A 129 -15.88 -21.22 -15.90
N ASP A 130 -14.79 -21.57 -16.59
CA ASP A 130 -13.53 -20.80 -16.58
C ASP A 130 -13.71 -19.41 -17.21
N PHE A 131 -14.43 -19.36 -18.33
CA PHE A 131 -14.79 -18.08 -18.95
C PHE A 131 -15.61 -17.22 -17.99
N ASN A 132 -16.63 -17.78 -17.35
CA ASN A 132 -17.51 -17.04 -16.43
C ASN A 132 -16.73 -16.53 -15.21
N PHE A 133 -15.81 -17.33 -14.69
CA PHE A 133 -14.95 -16.92 -13.58
C PHE A 133 -14.04 -15.74 -13.96
N ARG A 134 -13.44 -15.76 -15.16
CA ARG A 134 -12.62 -14.66 -15.67
C ARG A 134 -13.44 -13.40 -15.92
N PHE A 135 -14.63 -13.55 -16.50
CA PHE A 135 -15.53 -12.44 -16.75
C PHE A 135 -16.00 -11.81 -15.44
N GLN A 136 -16.45 -12.62 -14.48
CA GLN A 136 -16.92 -12.17 -13.17
C GLN A 136 -15.78 -11.50 -12.37
N ARG A 137 -14.57 -12.06 -12.38
CA ARG A 137 -13.40 -11.44 -11.75
C ARG A 137 -13.08 -10.07 -12.33
N SER A 138 -13.21 -9.87 -13.63
CA SER A 138 -13.01 -8.57 -14.27
C SER A 138 -14.17 -7.61 -14.00
N TRP A 139 -15.41 -8.12 -13.94
CA TRP A 139 -16.61 -7.36 -13.62
C TRP A 139 -16.62 -6.83 -12.18
N GLU A 140 -16.15 -7.62 -11.21
CA GLU A 140 -16.05 -7.20 -9.81
C GLU A 140 -15.01 -6.10 -9.57
N ARG A 141 -14.04 -5.95 -10.48
CA ARG A 141 -13.08 -4.84 -10.45
C ARG A 141 -13.68 -3.51 -10.91
N ILE A 142 -14.84 -3.53 -11.56
CA ILE A 142 -15.52 -2.31 -12.03
C ILE A 142 -16.39 -1.72 -10.91
N PRO A 143 -16.17 -0.45 -10.54
CA PRO A 143 -16.98 0.22 -9.53
C PRO A 143 -18.45 0.22 -9.92
N VAL A 144 -19.34 0.02 -8.95
CA VAL A 144 -20.81 -0.01 -9.17
C VAL A 144 -21.32 1.25 -9.88
N ALA A 145 -20.69 2.41 -9.62
CA ALA A 145 -21.04 3.69 -10.24
C ALA A 145 -20.83 3.76 -11.76
N VAL A 146 -20.00 2.88 -12.34
CA VAL A 146 -19.70 2.83 -13.78
C VAL A 146 -20.06 1.49 -14.42
N ARG A 147 -20.76 0.61 -13.70
CA ARG A 147 -21.27 -0.63 -14.29
C ARG A 147 -22.32 -0.28 -15.34
N PRO A 148 -22.23 -0.81 -16.57
CA PRO A 148 -23.29 -0.61 -17.54
C PRO A 148 -24.59 -1.19 -16.98
N ALA A 149 -25.62 -0.35 -16.93
CA ALA A 149 -26.96 -0.78 -16.52
C ALA A 149 -27.46 -1.81 -17.53
N ALA A 150 -28.09 -2.87 -17.04
CA ALA A 150 -28.86 -3.75 -17.91
C ALA A 150 -30.12 -2.98 -18.34
N GLU A 151 -30.11 -2.45 -19.56
CA GLU A 151 -31.32 -1.98 -20.27
C GLU A 151 -32.21 -3.17 -20.66
#